data_AF-A0A7Y3EXI4-F1
#
_entry.id   AF-A0A7Y3EXI4-F1
#
_cell.length_a   1.000
_cell.length_b   1.000
_cell.length_c   1.000
_cell.angle_alpha   90.00
_cell.angle_beta   90.00
_cell.angle_gamma   90.00
#
_symmetry.space_group_name_H-M   'P 1'
#
loop_
_entity.id
_entity.type
_entity.pdbx_description
1 polymer ?
#
loop_
_entity_poly.entity_id
_entity_poly.type
_entity_poly.pdbx_seq_one_letter_code
_entity_poly.pdbx_strand_id
1 'polypeptide(L)'
;MKKSHLKLSIISILSLIMVPAYFVSPAVAIQYSCEETPGVSISATNDKMVDHACNAADRAIRFLGKYHLQPQRAIYIEIIEEIISRDGYKALGSYDRQSDRILMMSLPALLQSSKSPKMYNMPFDEEHYIGALAHEITHAIFHHNSNNIEEKWNNAAQEYLAHATQLGVLAAQRREEIINSEDTGPWEPGDEISVTYMGFNTTGFAVKSYLHLTQMTDPQSFIQILLNHKWLYISVP
;
A
#
# COMPACT_ATOMS: atom_id res chain seq x y z
N MET A 1 78.31 54.93 11.76
CA MET A 1 77.28 55.50 12.67
C MET A 1 75.90 55.32 12.06
N LYS A 2 74.92 54.94 12.90
CA LYS A 2 73.47 54.82 12.70
C LYS A 2 72.91 53.58 11.96
N LYS A 3 72.26 52.76 12.80
CA LYS A 3 71.32 51.66 12.55
C LYS A 3 70.10 52.14 11.74
N SER A 4 69.50 51.25 10.94
CA SER A 4 68.04 51.09 10.95
C SER A 4 67.66 49.63 10.67
N HIS A 5 66.80 49.11 11.53
CA HIS A 5 66.23 47.77 11.46
C HIS A 5 64.95 47.83 10.61
N LEU A 6 64.71 46.85 9.75
CA LEU A 6 63.39 46.60 9.19
C LEU A 6 62.98 45.18 9.57
N LYS A 7 62.12 45.06 10.59
CA LYS A 7 61.42 43.84 10.95
C LYS A 7 60.18 43.74 10.05
N LEU A 8 60.15 42.77 9.14
CA LEU A 8 58.90 42.39 8.46
C LEU A 8 58.16 41.41 9.38
N SER A 9 57.09 41.88 10.01
CA SER A 9 56.19 41.07 10.83
C SER A 9 55.17 40.39 9.91
N ILE A 10 55.32 39.09 9.66
CA ILE A 10 54.31 38.28 8.99
C ILE A 10 53.27 37.91 10.05
N ILE A 11 52.23 38.73 10.19
CA ILE A 11 51.02 38.33 10.91
C ILE A 11 50.14 37.61 9.87
N SER A 12 50.32 36.30 9.75
CA SER A 12 49.32 35.44 9.11
C SER A 12 48.12 35.35 10.03
N ILE A 13 47.07 36.10 9.72
CA ILE A 13 45.75 35.92 10.31
C ILE A 13 45.16 34.68 9.63
N LEU A 14 45.39 33.50 10.23
CA LEU A 14 44.63 32.30 9.92
C LEU A 14 43.21 32.52 10.48
N SER A 15 42.31 33.04 9.65
CA SER A 15 40.88 33.04 9.95
C SER A 15 40.38 31.60 9.95
N LEU A 16 40.30 31.01 11.14
CA LEU A 16 39.73 29.69 11.37
C LEU A 16 38.22 29.78 11.09
N ILE A 17 37.82 29.42 9.87
CA ILE A 17 36.41 29.25 9.52
C ILE A 17 35.92 28.00 10.26
N MET A 18 35.28 28.19 11.42
CA MET A 18 34.44 27.15 12.01
C MET A 18 33.24 26.95 11.09
N VAL A 19 33.31 25.94 10.23
CA VAL A 19 32.12 25.42 9.56
C VAL A 19 31.33 24.65 10.62
N PRO A 20 30.13 25.09 11.01
CA PRO A 20 29.26 24.29 11.86
C PRO A 20 28.93 22.99 11.12
N ALA A 21 29.49 21.88 11.61
CA ALA A 21 29.08 20.56 11.18
C ALA A 21 27.67 20.32 11.72
N TYR A 22 26.66 20.61 10.90
CA TYR A 22 25.30 20.19 11.17
C TYR A 22 25.26 18.67 11.02
N PHE A 23 25.35 17.97 12.15
CA PHE A 23 25.06 16.54 12.23
C PHE A 23 23.57 16.35 11.96
N VAL A 24 23.21 16.11 10.70
CA VAL A 24 21.89 15.60 10.34
C VAL A 24 21.85 14.18 10.87
N SER A 25 21.15 13.98 11.99
CA SER A 25 20.92 12.63 12.51
C SER A 25 20.06 11.87 11.50
N PRO A 26 20.41 10.63 11.15
CA PRO A 26 19.54 9.81 10.30
C PRO A 26 18.18 9.69 10.98
N ALA A 27 17.10 9.87 10.23
CA ALA A 27 15.76 9.65 10.73
C ALA A 27 15.67 8.19 11.19
N VAL A 28 15.53 7.97 12.49
CA VAL A 28 15.36 6.63 13.06
C VAL A 28 13.90 6.25 12.90
N ALA A 29 13.63 5.15 12.21
CA ALA A 29 12.28 4.61 12.13
C ALA A 29 11.85 4.11 13.52
N ILE A 30 10.67 4.54 13.95
CA ILE A 30 10.03 4.15 15.21
C ILE A 30 9.09 2.99 14.90
N GLN A 31 9.10 1.98 15.78
CA GLN A 31 8.21 0.83 15.67
C GLN A 31 6.99 1.01 16.58
N TYR A 32 5.82 0.75 16.00
CA TYR A 32 4.50 0.83 16.65
C TYR A 32 3.80 -0.53 16.51
N SER A 33 2.90 -0.83 17.44
CA SER A 33 2.05 -2.02 17.42
C SER A 33 0.59 -1.60 17.43
N CYS A 34 -0.26 -2.30 16.68
CA CYS A 34 -1.70 -2.08 16.70
C CYS A 34 -2.34 -2.87 17.84
N GLU A 35 -2.87 -2.19 18.85
CA GLU A 35 -3.44 -2.83 20.04
C GLU A 35 -4.61 -3.77 19.71
N GLU A 36 -5.51 -3.33 18.83
CA GLU A 36 -6.71 -4.08 18.43
C GLU A 36 -6.43 -5.15 17.36
N THR A 37 -5.23 -5.15 16.78
CA THR A 37 -4.87 -6.05 15.67
C THR A 37 -3.53 -6.74 15.97
N PRO A 38 -3.49 -7.72 16.89
CA PRO A 38 -2.27 -8.43 17.24
C PRO A 38 -1.59 -9.06 16.02
N GLY A 39 -0.26 -8.96 15.96
CA GLY A 39 0.53 -9.47 14.84
C GLY A 39 0.72 -8.47 13.69
N VAL A 40 0.18 -7.25 13.79
CA VAL A 40 0.49 -6.13 12.88
C VAL A 40 1.46 -5.16 13.56
N SER A 41 2.58 -4.89 12.89
CA SER A 41 3.59 -3.91 13.32
C SER A 41 3.79 -2.84 12.27
N ILE A 42 3.97 -1.59 12.70
CA ILE A 42 4.19 -0.44 11.83
C ILE A 42 5.57 0.15 12.12
N SER A 43 6.33 0.42 11.08
CA SER A 43 7.59 1.18 11.12
C SER A 43 7.36 2.51 10.43
N ALA A 44 7.60 3.64 11.10
CA ALA A 44 7.40 4.97 10.53
C ALA A 44 8.36 5.99 11.16
N THR A 45 8.64 7.10 10.45
CA THR A 45 9.49 8.18 10.99
C THR A 45 8.79 9.00 12.09
N ASN A 46 7.46 8.95 12.16
CA ASN A 46 6.61 9.59 13.15
C ASN A 46 5.26 8.85 13.24
N ASP A 47 4.40 9.27 14.18
CA ASP A 47 3.14 8.59 14.52
C ASP A 47 1.94 8.97 13.63
N LYS A 48 2.05 9.98 12.77
CA LYS A 48 0.90 10.58 12.06
C LYS A 48 0.07 9.58 11.25
N MET A 49 0.71 8.56 10.67
CA MET A 49 0.04 7.56 9.82
C MET A 49 -0.27 6.26 10.56
N VAL A 50 0.13 6.13 11.83
CA VAL A 50 0.00 4.88 12.59
C VAL A 50 -1.46 4.50 12.78
N ASP A 51 -2.31 5.46 13.18
CA ASP A 51 -3.74 5.21 13.38
C ASP A 51 -4.43 4.79 12.07
N HIS A 52 -4.08 5.40 10.94
CA HIS A 52 -4.61 5.01 9.64
C HIS A 52 -4.18 3.58 9.27
N ALA A 53 -2.91 3.23 9.45
CA ALA A 53 -2.40 1.89 9.16
C ALA A 53 -3.05 0.83 10.06
N CYS A 54 -3.19 1.09 11.37
CA CYS A 54 -3.88 0.17 12.28
C CYS A 54 -5.36 0.03 11.93
N ASN A 55 -6.03 1.15 11.61
CA ASN A 55 -7.44 1.14 11.21
C ASN A 55 -7.67 0.34 9.92
N ALA A 56 -6.81 0.54 8.91
CA ALA A 56 -6.87 -0.23 7.66
C ALA A 56 -6.64 -1.72 7.91
N ALA A 57 -5.68 -2.08 8.77
CA ALA A 57 -5.40 -3.46 9.13
C ALA A 57 -6.57 -4.16 9.81
N ASP A 58 -7.17 -3.53 10.84
CA ASP A 58 -8.38 -4.06 11.50
C ASP A 58 -9.52 -4.28 10.49
N ARG A 59 -9.81 -3.28 9.65
CA ARG A 59 -10.89 -3.39 8.66
C ARG A 59 -10.62 -4.48 7.62
N ALA A 60 -9.40 -4.57 7.10
CA ALA A 60 -9.03 -5.57 6.11
C ALA A 60 -9.13 -6.99 6.69
N ILE A 61 -8.55 -7.22 7.87
CA ILE A 61 -8.59 -8.53 8.54
C ILE A 61 -10.03 -8.94 8.88
N ARG A 62 -10.85 -8.00 9.36
CA ARG A 62 -12.28 -8.26 9.63
C ARG A 62 -13.06 -8.55 8.36
N PHE A 63 -12.81 -7.81 7.27
CA PHE A 63 -13.46 -8.04 5.98
C PHE A 63 -13.11 -9.42 5.42
N LEU A 64 -11.82 -9.75 5.36
CA LEU A 64 -11.29 -11.02 4.87
C LEU A 64 -11.68 -12.20 5.77
N GLY A 65 -11.84 -11.98 7.07
CA GLY A 65 -12.29 -13.00 8.02
C GLY A 65 -13.69 -13.54 7.74
N LYS A 66 -14.56 -12.76 7.11
CA LYS A 66 -15.87 -13.24 6.61
C LYS A 66 -15.73 -14.37 5.59
N TYR A 67 -14.57 -14.42 4.93
CA TYR A 67 -14.20 -15.40 3.92
C TYR A 67 -13.19 -16.42 4.45
N HIS A 68 -13.04 -16.54 5.77
CA HIS A 68 -12.11 -17.45 6.45
C HIS A 68 -10.63 -17.24 6.08
N LEU A 69 -10.29 -16.05 5.60
CA LEU A 69 -8.91 -15.64 5.34
C LEU A 69 -8.41 -14.85 6.55
N GLN A 70 -7.29 -15.29 7.12
CA GLN A 70 -6.66 -14.66 8.28
C GLN A 70 -5.14 -14.58 8.06
N PRO A 71 -4.44 -13.60 8.67
CA PRO A 71 -2.99 -13.61 8.72
C PRO A 71 -2.48 -14.93 9.34
N GLN A 72 -1.54 -15.60 8.68
CA GLN A 72 -0.89 -16.82 9.20
C GLN A 72 0.50 -16.53 9.80
N ARG A 73 0.99 -15.31 9.61
CA ARG A 73 2.25 -14.78 10.12
C ARG A 73 2.09 -13.27 10.36
N ALA A 74 3.06 -12.67 11.04
CA ALA A 74 3.02 -11.24 11.36
C ALA A 74 3.07 -10.38 10.08
N ILE A 75 2.32 -9.29 10.05
CA ILE A 75 2.31 -8.33 8.94
C ILE A 75 3.12 -7.11 9.37
N TYR A 76 4.12 -6.76 8.56
CA TYR A 76 4.98 -5.60 8.78
C TYR A 76 4.65 -4.51 7.76
N ILE A 77 4.24 -3.34 8.24
CA ILE A 77 3.95 -2.17 7.41
C ILE A 77 5.03 -1.13 7.66
N GLU A 78 5.68 -0.66 6.61
CA GLU A 78 6.67 0.40 6.66
C GLU A 78 6.15 1.62 5.90
N ILE A 79 5.92 2.70 6.65
CA ILE A 79 5.46 3.98 6.14
C ILE A 79 6.67 4.80 5.72
N ILE A 80 6.77 5.09 4.43
CA ILE A 80 7.89 5.79 3.83
C ILE A 80 7.45 7.12 3.22
N GLU A 81 8.40 8.00 2.98
CA GLU A 81 8.15 9.31 2.34
C GLU A 81 8.59 9.33 0.87
N GLU A 82 9.36 8.32 0.43
CA GLU A 82 9.84 8.21 -0.95
C GLU A 82 8.79 7.64 -1.91
N ILE A 83 8.91 8.02 -3.19
CA ILE A 83 8.09 7.46 -4.26
C ILE A 83 8.47 5.99 -4.48
N ILE A 84 7.47 5.12 -4.45
CA ILE A 84 7.63 3.72 -4.88
C ILE A 84 7.50 3.68 -6.40
N SER A 85 8.53 3.20 -7.09
CA SER A 85 8.49 2.97 -8.54
C SER A 85 8.62 1.49 -8.84
N ARG A 86 7.65 0.94 -9.56
CA ARG A 86 7.72 -0.39 -10.18
C ARG A 86 7.46 -0.24 -11.68
N ASP A 87 8.40 -0.72 -12.49
CA ASP A 87 8.31 -0.73 -13.96
C ASP A 87 7.93 0.62 -14.61
N GLY A 88 8.38 1.73 -14.01
CA GLY A 88 8.09 3.08 -14.50
C GLY A 88 6.76 3.69 -14.03
N TYR A 89 5.95 2.94 -13.28
CA TYR A 89 4.73 3.43 -12.65
C TYR A 89 4.96 3.81 -11.19
N LYS A 90 4.28 4.88 -10.75
CA LYS A 90 4.26 5.28 -9.33
C LYS A 90 3.24 4.44 -8.60
N ALA A 91 3.67 3.62 -7.66
CA ALA A 91 2.80 2.84 -6.79
C ALA A 91 2.57 3.59 -5.48
N LEU A 92 1.38 3.45 -4.89
CA LEU A 92 1.06 4.06 -3.59
C LEU A 92 1.61 3.22 -2.43
N GLY A 93 1.55 1.90 -2.61
CA GLY A 93 2.12 0.91 -1.73
C GLY A 93 2.63 -0.27 -2.55
N SER A 94 3.31 -1.19 -1.88
CA SER A 94 3.66 -2.48 -2.44
C SER A 94 3.91 -3.50 -1.34
N TYR A 95 3.33 -4.67 -1.48
CA TYR A 95 3.72 -5.85 -0.74
C TYR A 95 4.93 -6.57 -1.39
N ASP A 96 5.89 -6.97 -0.56
CA ASP A 96 7.01 -7.85 -0.90
C ASP A 96 6.84 -9.18 -0.17
N ARG A 97 6.61 -10.24 -0.95
CA ARG A 97 6.45 -11.61 -0.46
C ARG A 97 7.71 -12.17 0.17
N GLN A 98 8.90 -11.78 -0.30
CA GLN A 98 10.16 -12.37 0.17
C GLN A 98 10.43 -11.96 1.62
N SER A 99 10.15 -10.70 1.94
CA SER A 99 10.34 -10.15 3.27
C SER A 99 9.06 -10.11 4.12
N ASP A 100 7.89 -10.41 3.53
CA ASP A 100 6.56 -10.31 4.14
C ASP A 100 6.28 -8.88 4.66
N ARG A 101 6.71 -7.89 3.86
CA ARG A 101 6.65 -6.46 4.20
C ARG A 101 5.78 -5.69 3.22
N ILE A 102 5.05 -4.73 3.76
CA ILE A 102 4.29 -3.74 3.00
C ILE A 102 5.06 -2.42 3.09
N LEU A 103 5.46 -1.88 1.95
CA LEU A 103 5.88 -0.50 1.85
C LEU A 103 4.66 0.34 1.50
N MET A 104 4.43 1.43 2.21
CA MET A 104 3.33 2.35 1.93
C MET A 104 3.83 3.78 1.99
N MET A 105 3.61 4.56 0.94
CA MET A 105 3.89 6.00 0.99
C MET A 105 2.97 6.67 2.01
N SER A 106 3.48 7.59 2.82
CA SER A 106 2.65 8.40 3.71
C SER A 106 1.62 9.20 2.90
N LEU A 107 0.43 9.45 3.46
CA LEU A 107 -0.58 10.29 2.80
C LEU A 107 -0.03 11.69 2.46
N PRO A 108 0.70 12.40 3.34
CA PRO A 108 1.33 13.66 2.99
C PRO A 108 2.31 13.56 1.80
N ALA A 109 3.16 12.53 1.74
CA ALA A 109 4.08 12.33 0.62
C ALA A 109 3.34 12.02 -0.68
N LEU A 110 2.32 11.18 -0.62
CA LEU A 110 1.45 10.85 -1.76
C LEU A 110 0.82 12.11 -2.34
N LEU A 111 0.19 12.93 -1.50
CA LEU A 111 -0.47 14.18 -1.91
C LEU A 111 0.51 15.21 -2.48
N GLN A 112 1.78 15.19 -2.05
CA GLN A 112 2.82 16.07 -2.60
C GLN A 112 3.44 15.54 -3.91
N SER A 113 3.44 14.22 -4.10
CA SER A 113 4.11 13.56 -5.24
C SER A 113 3.35 13.66 -6.58
N SER A 114 2.08 14.09 -6.53
CA SER A 114 1.18 14.23 -7.68
C SER A 114 0.38 15.53 -7.59
N LYS A 115 0.17 16.22 -8.73
CA LYS A 115 -0.61 17.47 -8.77
C LYS A 115 -2.09 17.24 -8.46
N SER A 116 -2.61 16.05 -8.74
CA SER A 116 -4.02 15.70 -8.55
C SER A 116 -4.13 14.18 -8.40
N PRO A 117 -3.69 13.61 -7.27
CA PRO A 117 -3.82 12.18 -7.02
C PRO A 117 -5.31 11.82 -7.00
N LYS A 118 -5.64 10.70 -7.63
CA LYS A 118 -7.01 10.20 -7.73
C LYS A 118 -7.06 8.70 -7.50
N MET A 119 -8.20 8.24 -7.00
CA MET A 119 -8.59 6.84 -6.96
C MET A 119 -10.10 6.80 -7.23
N TYR A 120 -10.56 5.81 -8.00
CA TYR A 120 -11.97 5.73 -8.39
C TYR A 120 -12.53 7.00 -9.06
N ASN A 121 -11.70 7.66 -9.87
CA ASN A 121 -12.00 8.96 -10.49
C ASN A 121 -12.30 10.12 -9.51
N MET A 122 -12.13 9.91 -8.20
CA MET A 122 -12.31 10.89 -7.14
C MET A 122 -10.97 11.46 -6.66
N PRO A 123 -10.92 12.69 -6.13
CA PRO A 123 -9.73 13.21 -5.46
C PRO A 123 -9.30 12.29 -4.32
N PHE A 124 -8.01 12.00 -4.24
CA PHE A 124 -7.46 11.13 -3.19
C PHE A 124 -7.58 11.82 -1.81
N ASP A 125 -8.02 11.06 -0.81
CA ASP A 125 -8.23 11.51 0.57
C ASP A 125 -7.86 10.39 1.56
N GLU A 126 -8.12 10.62 2.85
CA GLU A 126 -7.84 9.66 3.92
C GLU A 126 -8.59 8.33 3.73
N GLU A 127 -9.80 8.35 3.17
CA GLU A 127 -10.58 7.14 2.97
C GLU A 127 -9.99 6.27 1.85
N HIS A 128 -9.53 6.91 0.76
CA HIS A 128 -8.76 6.22 -0.27
C HIS A 128 -7.43 5.67 0.27
N TYR A 129 -6.79 6.38 1.21
CA TYR A 129 -5.57 5.91 1.86
C TYR A 129 -5.80 4.63 2.67
N ILE A 130 -6.89 4.58 3.46
CA ILE A 130 -7.30 3.37 4.18
C ILE A 130 -7.57 2.21 3.22
N GLY A 131 -8.28 2.48 2.12
CA GLY A 131 -8.50 1.49 1.06
C GLY A 131 -7.19 0.95 0.48
N ALA A 132 -6.25 1.84 0.12
CA ALA A 132 -4.96 1.45 -0.45
C ALA A 132 -4.11 0.61 0.52
N LEU A 133 -4.10 0.94 1.82
CA LEU A 133 -3.47 0.10 2.83
C LEU A 133 -4.15 -1.28 2.91
N ALA A 134 -5.47 -1.33 2.92
CA ALA A 134 -6.22 -2.59 2.96
C ALA A 134 -5.96 -3.46 1.71
N HIS A 135 -5.73 -2.85 0.55
CA HIS A 135 -5.31 -3.53 -0.68
C HIS A 135 -3.98 -4.29 -0.46
N GLU A 136 -2.92 -3.61 0.00
CA GLU A 136 -1.62 -4.25 0.21
C GLU A 136 -1.65 -5.29 1.33
N ILE A 137 -2.42 -5.05 2.39
CA ILE A 137 -2.65 -6.02 3.48
C ILE A 137 -3.33 -7.28 2.95
N THR A 138 -4.21 -7.13 1.96
CA THR A 138 -4.86 -8.27 1.32
C THR A 138 -3.87 -9.12 0.55
N HIS A 139 -2.89 -8.53 -0.15
CA HIS A 139 -1.82 -9.28 -0.80
C HIS A 139 -1.03 -10.13 0.21
N ALA A 140 -0.69 -9.55 1.37
CA ALA A 140 -0.05 -10.31 2.45
C ALA A 140 -0.91 -11.51 2.89
N ILE A 141 -2.17 -11.27 3.26
CA ILE A 141 -3.07 -12.34 3.73
C ILE A 141 -3.32 -13.38 2.63
N PHE A 142 -3.48 -12.97 1.37
CA PHE A 142 -3.60 -13.89 0.24
C PHE A 142 -2.37 -14.81 0.15
N HIS A 143 -1.18 -14.25 0.27
CA HIS A 143 0.07 -15.02 0.23
C HIS A 143 0.33 -15.87 1.48
N HIS A 144 -0.28 -15.53 2.62
CA HIS A 144 -0.26 -16.35 3.82
C HIS A 144 -1.09 -17.62 3.66
N ASN A 145 -2.15 -17.57 2.85
CA ASN A 145 -3.14 -18.63 2.69
C ASN A 145 -3.03 -19.41 1.36
N SER A 146 -2.11 -19.03 0.46
CA SER A 146 -1.94 -19.69 -0.85
C SER A 146 -0.81 -20.73 -0.87
N ASN A 147 -1.00 -21.80 -1.66
CA ASN A 147 -0.09 -22.94 -1.73
C ASN A 147 1.08 -22.70 -2.70
N ASN A 148 2.19 -22.10 -2.23
CA ASN A 148 3.48 -21.99 -2.94
C ASN A 148 3.38 -21.71 -4.46
N ILE A 149 2.61 -20.68 -4.83
CA ILE A 149 2.37 -20.30 -6.23
C ILE A 149 3.48 -19.34 -6.69
N GLU A 150 4.06 -19.59 -7.87
CA GLU A 150 4.99 -18.68 -8.54
C GLU A 150 4.28 -17.39 -8.99
N GLU A 151 4.86 -16.23 -8.67
CA GLU A 151 4.28 -14.88 -8.84
C GLU A 151 3.74 -14.58 -10.24
N LYS A 152 4.37 -15.11 -11.29
CA LYS A 152 4.11 -14.68 -12.67
C LYS A 152 2.69 -14.97 -13.15
N TRP A 153 1.96 -15.86 -12.48
CA TRP A 153 0.73 -16.44 -12.99
C TRP A 153 -0.48 -16.23 -12.08
N ASN A 154 -0.42 -15.33 -11.10
CA ASN A 154 -1.53 -15.13 -10.16
C ASN A 154 -1.97 -13.67 -9.97
N ASN A 155 -1.56 -12.78 -10.87
CA ASN A 155 -1.90 -11.35 -10.71
C ASN A 155 -3.41 -11.13 -10.67
N ALA A 156 -4.21 -11.77 -11.53
CA ALA A 156 -5.66 -11.55 -11.51
C ALA A 156 -6.35 -11.97 -10.19
N ALA A 157 -5.92 -13.06 -9.53
CA ALA A 157 -6.60 -13.55 -8.33
C ALA A 157 -6.28 -12.73 -7.08
N GLN A 158 -5.02 -12.37 -6.89
CA GLN A 158 -4.63 -11.52 -5.78
C GLN A 158 -5.24 -10.12 -5.93
N GLU A 159 -5.22 -9.57 -7.15
CA GLU A 159 -5.81 -8.26 -7.44
C GLU A 159 -7.33 -8.26 -7.30
N TYR A 160 -8.01 -9.34 -7.70
CA TYR A 160 -9.45 -9.51 -7.47
C TYR A 160 -9.80 -9.31 -6.00
N LEU A 161 -9.10 -10.03 -5.12
CA LEU A 161 -9.40 -10.00 -3.69
C LEU A 161 -8.95 -8.68 -3.06
N ALA A 162 -7.80 -8.15 -3.46
CA ALA A 162 -7.26 -6.89 -2.99
C ALA A 162 -8.18 -5.72 -3.35
N HIS A 163 -8.67 -5.64 -4.59
CA HIS A 163 -9.62 -4.61 -5.00
C HIS A 163 -11.01 -4.78 -4.37
N ALA A 164 -11.50 -6.01 -4.22
CA ALA A 164 -12.75 -6.27 -3.49
C ALA A 164 -12.65 -5.80 -2.03
N THR A 165 -11.51 -6.06 -1.37
CA THR A 165 -11.26 -5.65 0.01
C THR A 165 -11.08 -4.15 0.12
N GLN A 166 -10.29 -3.54 -0.78
CA GLN A 166 -10.09 -2.09 -0.86
C GLN A 166 -11.41 -1.33 -0.91
N LEU A 167 -12.35 -1.77 -1.73
CA LEU A 167 -13.69 -1.16 -1.81
C LEU A 167 -14.55 -1.55 -0.59
N GLY A 168 -14.44 -2.78 -0.11
CA GLY A 168 -15.22 -3.32 1.00
C GLY A 168 -14.95 -2.70 2.37
N VAL A 169 -13.76 -2.14 2.59
CA VAL A 169 -13.39 -1.48 3.88
C VAL A 169 -13.79 -0.01 3.98
N LEU A 170 -14.22 0.61 2.88
CA LEU A 170 -14.66 2.01 2.88
C LEU A 170 -15.99 2.18 3.64
N ALA A 171 -16.27 3.40 4.08
CA ALA A 171 -17.58 3.78 4.59
C ALA A 171 -18.66 3.45 3.57
N ALA A 172 -19.84 3.04 4.05
CA ALA A 172 -20.93 2.57 3.20
C ALA A 172 -21.32 3.61 2.15
N GLN A 173 -21.46 4.88 2.54
CA GLN A 173 -21.78 5.96 1.63
C GLN A 173 -20.71 6.12 0.54
N ARG A 174 -19.42 6.18 0.89
CA ARG A 174 -18.33 6.30 -0.09
C ARG A 174 -18.32 5.11 -1.06
N ARG A 175 -18.50 3.90 -0.54
CA ARG A 175 -18.57 2.69 -1.36
C ARG A 175 -19.74 2.73 -2.33
N GLU A 176 -20.92 3.15 -1.89
CA GLU A 176 -22.11 3.31 -2.74
C GLU A 176 -21.91 4.39 -3.81
N GLU A 177 -21.29 5.51 -3.47
CA GLU A 177 -20.93 6.56 -4.43
C GLU A 177 -20.02 6.02 -5.54
N ILE A 178 -19.00 5.22 -5.19
CA ILE A 178 -18.10 4.59 -6.17
C ILE A 178 -18.85 3.57 -7.03
N ILE A 179 -19.65 2.69 -6.42
CA ILE A 179 -20.44 1.67 -7.14
C ILE A 179 -21.39 2.34 -8.13
N ASN A 180 -22.11 3.37 -7.71
CA ASN A 180 -23.08 4.09 -8.54
C ASN A 180 -22.42 4.96 -9.63
N SER A 181 -21.12 5.27 -9.50
CA SER A 181 -20.37 6.00 -10.52
C SER A 181 -19.96 5.13 -11.72
N GLU A 182 -20.01 3.81 -11.55
CA GLU A 182 -19.70 2.83 -12.59
C GLU A 182 -20.99 2.23 -13.18
N ASP A 183 -21.06 2.14 -14.50
CA ASP A 183 -22.13 1.42 -15.20
C ASP A 183 -21.77 -0.06 -15.35
N THR A 184 -21.61 -0.77 -14.22
CA THR A 184 -21.23 -2.18 -14.21
C THR A 184 -21.90 -2.99 -13.08
N GLY A 185 -22.23 -4.25 -13.38
CA GLY A 185 -22.75 -5.23 -12.40
C GLY A 185 -21.65 -6.04 -11.72
N PRO A 186 -21.95 -7.15 -11.03
CA PRO A 186 -20.92 -8.11 -10.62
C PRO A 186 -20.25 -8.78 -11.84
N TRP A 187 -19.22 -9.59 -11.59
CA TRP A 187 -18.81 -10.61 -12.56
C TRP A 187 -19.89 -11.68 -12.69
N GLU A 188 -20.16 -12.13 -13.91
CA GLU A 188 -21.19 -13.13 -14.22
C GLU A 188 -20.57 -14.47 -14.64
N PRO A 189 -21.29 -15.61 -14.53
CA PRO A 189 -20.80 -16.90 -15.01
C PRO A 189 -20.33 -16.84 -16.46
N GLY A 190 -19.11 -17.34 -16.71
CA GLY A 190 -18.46 -17.27 -18.02
C GLY A 190 -17.65 -15.99 -18.29
N ASP A 191 -17.73 -14.97 -17.43
CA ASP A 191 -16.81 -13.83 -17.49
C ASP A 191 -15.36 -14.27 -17.25
N GLU A 192 -14.44 -13.48 -17.80
CA GLU A 192 -13.01 -13.59 -17.56
C GLU A 192 -12.52 -12.45 -16.68
N ILE A 193 -12.09 -12.77 -15.46
CA ILE A 193 -11.40 -11.84 -14.57
C ILE A 193 -9.93 -11.81 -14.98
N SER A 194 -9.49 -10.72 -15.61
CA SER A 194 -8.13 -10.60 -16.13
C SER A 194 -7.45 -9.27 -15.77
N VAL A 195 -6.11 -9.31 -15.71
CA VAL A 195 -5.29 -8.10 -15.55
C VAL A 195 -5.46 -7.11 -16.71
N THR A 196 -5.87 -7.60 -17.88
CA THR A 196 -6.18 -6.77 -19.05
C THR A 196 -7.38 -5.89 -18.78
N TYR A 197 -8.50 -6.46 -18.30
CA TYR A 197 -9.68 -5.66 -17.94
C TYR A 197 -9.33 -4.64 -16.85
N MET A 198 -8.60 -5.07 -15.81
CA MET A 198 -8.14 -4.18 -14.73
C MET A 198 -7.32 -2.99 -15.26
N GLY A 199 -6.43 -3.23 -16.23
CA GLY A 199 -5.62 -2.18 -16.84
C GLY A 199 -6.44 -1.16 -17.67
N PHE A 200 -7.57 -1.57 -18.24
CA PHE A 200 -8.47 -0.68 -18.98
C PHE A 200 -9.49 0.04 -18.09
N ASN A 201 -10.05 -0.64 -17.10
CA ASN A 201 -11.02 -0.08 -16.17
C ASN A 201 -10.78 -0.60 -14.74
N THR A 202 -9.86 0.04 -14.03
CA THR A 202 -9.50 -0.34 -12.66
C THR A 202 -10.66 -0.12 -11.67
N THR A 203 -11.43 0.96 -11.83
CA THR A 203 -12.62 1.22 -10.99
C THR A 203 -13.69 0.16 -11.21
N GLY A 204 -14.03 -0.10 -12.48
CA GLY A 204 -14.97 -1.17 -12.84
C GLY A 204 -14.50 -2.54 -12.35
N PHE A 205 -13.20 -2.85 -12.44
CA PHE A 205 -12.66 -4.11 -11.92
C PHE A 205 -12.89 -4.24 -10.41
N ALA A 206 -12.67 -3.17 -9.64
CA ALA A 206 -12.92 -3.17 -8.20
C ALA A 206 -14.41 -3.33 -7.87
N VAL A 207 -15.29 -2.61 -8.58
CA VAL A 207 -16.74 -2.70 -8.39
C VAL A 207 -17.25 -4.10 -8.73
N LYS A 208 -16.93 -4.65 -9.92
CA LYS A 208 -17.32 -6.01 -10.31
C LYS A 208 -16.84 -7.05 -9.30
N SER A 209 -15.59 -6.93 -8.82
CA SER A 209 -15.00 -7.87 -7.87
C SER A 209 -15.68 -7.83 -6.50
N TYR A 210 -15.92 -6.64 -5.95
CA TYR A 210 -16.65 -6.46 -4.69
C TYR A 210 -18.09 -6.98 -4.77
N LEU A 211 -18.84 -6.60 -5.82
CA LEU A 211 -20.22 -7.03 -6.00
C LEU A 211 -20.29 -8.56 -6.16
N HIS A 212 -19.44 -9.16 -6.99
CA HIS A 212 -19.38 -10.61 -7.13
C HIS A 212 -19.09 -11.29 -5.78
N LEU A 213 -18.05 -10.86 -5.06
CA LEU A 213 -17.64 -11.48 -3.80
C LEU A 213 -18.72 -11.41 -2.72
N THR A 214 -19.42 -10.28 -2.62
CA THR A 214 -20.39 -10.02 -1.55
C THR A 214 -21.79 -10.52 -1.86
N GLN A 215 -22.11 -10.81 -3.12
CA GLN A 215 -23.43 -11.33 -3.53
C GLN A 215 -23.45 -12.84 -3.71
N MET A 216 -22.29 -13.51 -3.71
CA MET A 216 -22.21 -14.98 -3.78
C MET A 216 -22.87 -15.64 -2.56
N THR A 217 -23.69 -16.67 -2.81
CA THR A 217 -24.27 -17.51 -1.77
C THR A 217 -23.22 -18.38 -1.07
N ASP A 218 -22.24 -18.90 -1.83
CA ASP A 218 -21.10 -19.66 -1.31
C ASP A 218 -19.78 -19.08 -1.85
N PRO A 219 -19.26 -18.00 -1.23
CA PRO A 219 -18.00 -17.40 -1.67
C PRO A 219 -16.79 -18.31 -1.39
N GLN A 220 -16.90 -19.32 -0.52
CA GLN A 220 -15.77 -20.12 -0.08
C GLN A 220 -15.19 -20.98 -1.21
N SER A 221 -16.08 -21.58 -2.02
CA SER A 221 -15.67 -22.34 -3.20
C SER A 221 -14.87 -21.47 -4.18
N PHE A 222 -15.27 -20.21 -4.36
CA PHE A 222 -14.55 -19.27 -5.22
C PHE A 222 -13.22 -18.82 -4.61
N ILE A 223 -13.16 -18.54 -3.31
CA ILE A 223 -11.90 -18.24 -2.61
C ILE A 223 -10.89 -19.38 -2.78
N GLN A 224 -11.32 -20.64 -2.69
CA GLN A 224 -10.42 -21.78 -2.95
C GLN A 224 -9.92 -21.82 -4.39
N ILE A 225 -10.74 -21.43 -5.37
CA ILE A 225 -10.27 -21.25 -6.75
C ILE A 225 -9.18 -20.19 -6.79
N LEU A 226 -9.39 -19.01 -6.18
CA LEU A 226 -8.41 -17.93 -6.15
C LEU A 226 -7.08 -18.37 -5.52
N LEU A 227 -7.11 -18.97 -4.34
CA LEU A 227 -5.92 -19.36 -3.57
C LEU A 227 -5.08 -20.47 -4.23
N ASN A 228 -5.66 -21.21 -5.17
CA ASN A 228 -5.00 -22.30 -5.89
C ASN A 228 -4.80 -21.96 -7.39
N HIS A 229 -5.16 -20.74 -7.81
CA HIS A 229 -5.14 -20.34 -9.20
C HIS A 229 -3.70 -20.12 -9.72
N LYS A 230 -3.43 -20.60 -10.94
CA LYS A 230 -2.08 -20.56 -11.55
C LYS A 230 -2.08 -19.99 -12.97
N TRP A 231 -3.13 -19.25 -13.36
CA TRP A 231 -3.26 -18.69 -14.70
C TRP A 231 -3.44 -17.16 -14.67
N LEU A 232 -3.20 -16.52 -15.82
CA LEU A 232 -3.28 -15.06 -15.95
C LEU A 232 -4.70 -14.51 -15.80
N TYR A 233 -5.72 -15.38 -15.81
CA TYR A 233 -7.13 -15.02 -15.74
C TYR A 233 -7.95 -16.09 -15.04
N ILE A 234 -9.04 -15.68 -14.39
CA ILE A 234 -9.99 -16.58 -13.72
C ILE A 234 -11.29 -16.59 -14.53
N SER A 235 -11.76 -17.78 -14.87
CA SER A 235 -13.13 -17.94 -15.39
C SER A 235 -14.09 -18.03 -14.22
N VAL A 236 -15.15 -17.22 -14.26
CA VAL A 236 -16.22 -17.26 -13.25
C VAL A 236 -17.05 -18.52 -13.49
N PRO A 237 -17.19 -19.41 -12.49
CA PRO A 237 -17.87 -20.69 -12.63
C PRO A 237 -19.39 -20.57 -12.84
#